data_AF-A0A426KKY0-F1
#
_entry.id   AF-A0A426KKY0-F1
#
_cell.length_a   1.000
_cell.length_b   1.000
_cell.length_c   1.000
_cell.angle_alpha   90.00
_cell.angle_beta   90.00
_cell.angle_gamma   90.00
#
_symmetry.space_group_name_H-M   'P 1'
#
loop_
_entity.id
_entity.type
_entity.pdbx_description
1 polymer ?
#
loop_
_entity_poly.entity_id
_entity_poly.type
_entity_poly.pdbx_seq_one_letter_code
_entity_poly.pdbx_strand_id
1 'polypeptide(L)'
;MKMKIVIIILIVLGTTKGVFSQNENRWFIEKANGKIGFIDSIGKEVFLDKFDILDREFHSGLVFFQKGKKKGFLDNEGNIVFTSDYAWGRFSDGLLAFEDETGFYYLNNKGEKVINLQNLQMPKGKEVSEIFNFKDGLAMIRIKDVGFDDSDDGNSCVIFAENVNLYPDNWYYGFIDKSGNWKIEPELESATTFNDSISIVEQNKGTYFLTRNGDLIPVQNKNVGEYAEGFAIEYTDDGYYFVNKQGQRISDQGFQRANSFSNGMAAVQIDDKWGFIDTSGSITIQPKYYVRSDFSEGLTAVSLESDTISNGGSFIEAFIDKNGREVIPFKRNVDYGEFKNGLAKGRLFIYSDGRYTGFYELFYINRKGEKIWSEKVKQ
;
A
#
# COMPACT_ATOMS: atom_id res chain seq x y z
N MET A 1 8.97 -19.05 -73.59
CA MET A 1 9.49 -19.78 -72.41
C MET A 1 8.93 -19.12 -71.16
N LYS A 2 7.93 -19.73 -70.51
CA LYS A 2 7.25 -19.15 -69.33
C LYS A 2 8.15 -19.31 -68.11
N MET A 3 8.63 -18.22 -67.52
CA MET A 3 9.39 -18.24 -66.28
C MET A 3 8.40 -18.09 -65.11
N LYS A 4 8.19 -19.17 -64.36
CA LYS A 4 7.42 -19.15 -63.11
C LYS A 4 8.28 -18.50 -62.03
N ILE A 5 7.90 -17.31 -61.56
CA ILE A 5 8.41 -16.74 -60.32
C ILE A 5 7.53 -17.31 -59.20
N VAL A 6 8.09 -18.20 -58.40
CA VAL A 6 7.47 -18.70 -57.17
C VAL A 6 7.83 -17.72 -56.06
N ILE A 7 6.86 -16.92 -55.61
CA ILE A 7 7.00 -16.10 -54.41
C ILE A 7 6.65 -17.01 -53.23
N ILE A 8 7.67 -17.45 -52.49
CA ILE A 8 7.48 -18.14 -51.21
C ILE A 8 7.23 -17.06 -50.16
N ILE A 9 5.98 -16.88 -49.77
CA ILE A 9 5.61 -16.08 -48.59
C ILE A 9 5.96 -16.93 -47.37
N LEU A 10 7.12 -16.66 -46.77
CA LEU A 10 7.47 -17.19 -45.46
C LEU A 10 6.60 -16.46 -44.42
N ILE A 11 5.46 -17.04 -44.06
CA ILE A 11 4.73 -16.64 -42.86
C ILE A 11 5.55 -17.17 -41.68
N VAL A 12 6.46 -16.33 -41.17
CA VAL A 12 7.03 -16.56 -39.85
C VAL A 12 5.89 -16.31 -38.85
N LEU A 13 5.19 -17.39 -38.46
CA LEU A 13 4.41 -17.43 -37.23
C LEU A 13 5.40 -17.33 -36.07
N GLY A 14 5.89 -16.12 -35.84
CA GLY A 14 6.55 -15.79 -34.60
C GLY A 14 5.50 -15.91 -33.52
N THR A 15 5.51 -17.02 -32.79
CA THR A 15 4.98 -17.04 -31.44
C THR A 15 5.88 -16.12 -30.63
N THR A 16 5.59 -14.82 -30.68
CA THR A 16 6.02 -13.92 -29.63
C THR A 16 5.33 -14.45 -28.38
N LYS A 17 6.01 -15.34 -27.65
CA LYS A 17 5.83 -15.43 -26.21
C LYS A 17 5.94 -13.99 -25.76
N GLY A 18 4.80 -13.39 -25.44
CA GLY A 18 4.72 -11.99 -25.08
C GLY A 18 5.74 -11.79 -23.99
N VAL A 19 6.81 -11.07 -24.32
CA VAL A 19 7.67 -10.45 -23.33
C VAL A 19 6.81 -9.32 -22.79
N PHE A 20 5.86 -9.69 -21.93
CA PHE A 20 5.10 -8.74 -21.15
C PHE A 20 6.11 -8.16 -20.17
N SER A 21 6.53 -6.92 -20.42
CA SER A 21 7.27 -6.15 -19.44
C SER A 21 6.47 -6.18 -18.13
N GLN A 22 7.14 -6.48 -17.03
CA GLN A 22 6.59 -6.60 -15.68
C GLN A 22 6.05 -5.25 -15.15
N ASN A 23 5.00 -4.74 -15.77
CA ASN A 23 4.14 -3.74 -15.16
C ASN A 23 3.01 -4.52 -14.50
N GLU A 24 2.75 -4.24 -13.23
CA GLU A 24 1.78 -4.87 -12.33
C GLU A 24 0.32 -4.62 -12.77
N ASN A 25 0.00 -4.89 -14.03
CA ASN A 25 -1.26 -4.57 -14.70
C ASN A 25 -2.29 -5.68 -14.46
N ARG A 26 -2.57 -5.98 -13.18
CA ARG A 26 -3.59 -6.92 -12.76
C ARG A 26 -4.48 -6.27 -11.72
N TRP A 27 -5.79 -6.42 -11.88
CA TRP A 27 -6.77 -5.88 -10.94
C TRP A 27 -7.63 -6.96 -10.36
N PHE A 28 -7.66 -7.03 -9.03
CA PHE A 28 -8.39 -8.07 -8.33
C PHE A 28 -9.89 -7.98 -8.60
N ILE A 29 -10.52 -9.12 -8.87
CA ILE A 29 -11.96 -9.24 -9.00
C ILE A 29 -12.49 -10.32 -8.05
N GLU A 30 -13.69 -10.06 -7.55
CA GLU A 30 -14.50 -11.02 -6.81
C GLU A 30 -15.87 -11.05 -7.49
N LYS A 31 -16.24 -12.22 -8.00
CA LYS A 31 -17.45 -12.44 -8.78
C LYS A 31 -18.64 -12.70 -7.87
N ALA A 32 -19.86 -12.52 -8.38
CA ALA A 32 -21.10 -12.71 -7.62
C ALA A 32 -21.30 -14.15 -7.10
N ASN A 33 -20.61 -15.12 -7.70
CA ASN A 33 -20.61 -16.52 -7.26
C ASN A 33 -19.48 -16.85 -6.26
N GLY A 34 -18.77 -15.84 -5.73
CA GLY A 34 -17.67 -15.99 -4.77
C GLY A 34 -16.32 -16.34 -5.40
N LYS A 35 -16.24 -16.50 -6.73
CA LYS A 35 -14.96 -16.77 -7.39
C LYS A 35 -14.08 -15.53 -7.40
N ILE A 36 -12.83 -15.70 -6.99
CA ILE A 36 -11.81 -14.65 -6.98
C ILE A 36 -10.81 -14.83 -8.12
N GLY A 37 -10.20 -13.73 -8.54
CA GLY A 37 -9.17 -13.72 -9.58
C GLY A 37 -8.69 -12.31 -9.88
N PHE A 38 -8.17 -12.11 -11.08
CA PHE A 38 -7.76 -10.80 -11.58
C PHE A 38 -8.33 -10.55 -12.98
N ILE A 39 -8.32 -9.29 -13.41
CA ILE A 39 -8.41 -8.93 -14.83
C ILE A 39 -7.08 -8.33 -15.30
N ASP A 40 -6.81 -8.43 -16.59
CA ASP A 40 -5.73 -7.68 -17.24
C ASP A 40 -6.18 -6.28 -17.69
N SER A 41 -5.29 -5.54 -18.34
CA SER A 41 -5.53 -4.16 -18.77
C SER A 41 -6.62 -4.00 -19.84
N ILE A 42 -7.03 -5.10 -20.49
CA ILE A 42 -8.13 -5.12 -21.46
C ILE A 42 -9.39 -5.79 -20.90
N GLY A 43 -9.42 -6.10 -19.61
CA GLY A 43 -10.59 -6.67 -18.92
C GLY A 43 -10.70 -8.20 -19.03
N LYS A 44 -9.67 -8.89 -19.54
CA LYS A 44 -9.68 -10.36 -19.60
C LYS A 44 -9.44 -10.95 -18.22
N GLU A 45 -10.35 -11.80 -17.77
CA GLU A 45 -10.25 -12.51 -16.50
C GLU A 45 -9.10 -13.54 -16.52
N VAL A 46 -8.31 -13.54 -15.45
CA VAL A 46 -7.18 -14.44 -15.21
C VAL A 46 -7.19 -14.95 -13.76
N PHE A 47 -6.61 -16.13 -13.54
CA PHE A 47 -6.55 -16.82 -12.23
C PHE A 47 -7.89 -17.14 -11.57
N LEU A 48 -9.00 -16.98 -12.30
CA LEU A 48 -10.33 -17.26 -11.78
C LEU A 48 -10.48 -18.71 -11.34
N ASP A 49 -11.03 -18.90 -10.13
CA ASP A 49 -11.43 -20.21 -9.58
C ASP A 49 -10.27 -21.20 -9.36
N LYS A 50 -9.03 -20.69 -9.32
CA LYS A 50 -7.85 -21.54 -9.16
C LYS A 50 -7.47 -21.79 -7.70
N PHE A 51 -7.87 -20.88 -6.79
CA PHE A 51 -7.36 -20.77 -5.42
C PHE A 51 -8.48 -20.45 -4.43
N ASP A 52 -8.30 -20.88 -3.17
CA ASP A 52 -9.25 -20.62 -2.08
C ASP A 52 -9.00 -19.23 -1.47
N ILE A 53 -7.73 -18.82 -1.42
CA ILE A 53 -7.29 -17.48 -1.01
C ILE A 53 -6.30 -16.97 -2.05
N LEU A 54 -6.43 -15.70 -2.41
CA LEU A 54 -5.55 -14.98 -3.31
C LEU A 54 -5.43 -13.55 -2.78
N ASP A 55 -4.21 -13.08 -2.54
CA ASP A 55 -4.03 -11.68 -2.13
C ASP A 55 -4.48 -10.74 -3.26
N ARG A 56 -4.91 -9.54 -2.89
CA ARG A 56 -5.55 -8.60 -3.80
C ARG A 56 -4.56 -7.88 -4.71
N GLU A 57 -3.27 -7.97 -4.38
CA GLU A 57 -2.22 -7.20 -5.03
C GLU A 57 -0.97 -8.03 -5.24
N PHE A 58 -0.27 -7.69 -6.32
CA PHE A 58 1.09 -8.15 -6.54
C PHE A 58 2.04 -7.24 -5.76
N HIS A 59 3.04 -7.85 -5.15
CA HIS A 59 4.14 -7.15 -4.53
C HIS A 59 5.45 -7.72 -5.05
N SER A 60 6.31 -6.86 -5.61
CA SER A 60 7.57 -7.28 -6.24
C SER A 60 7.36 -8.35 -7.33
N GLY A 61 6.25 -8.24 -8.08
CA GLY A 61 5.88 -9.19 -9.14
C GLY A 61 5.34 -10.54 -8.68
N LEU A 62 5.05 -10.71 -7.38
CA LEU A 62 4.50 -11.93 -6.81
C LEU A 62 3.19 -11.69 -6.09
N VAL A 63 2.28 -12.68 -6.09
CA VAL A 63 1.03 -12.66 -5.33
C VAL A 63 0.92 -13.91 -4.45
N PHE A 64 0.49 -13.74 -3.21
CA PHE A 64 0.24 -14.85 -2.30
C PHE A 64 -1.01 -15.64 -2.72
N PHE A 65 -0.96 -16.96 -2.58
CA PHE A 65 -2.11 -17.84 -2.78
C PHE A 65 -2.19 -18.94 -1.71
N GLN A 66 -3.41 -19.45 -1.51
CA GLN A 66 -3.67 -20.70 -0.81
C GLN A 66 -4.63 -21.59 -1.60
N LYS A 67 -4.33 -22.89 -1.65
CA LYS A 67 -5.22 -23.94 -2.16
C LYS A 67 -5.14 -25.18 -1.28
N GLY A 68 -6.22 -25.48 -0.57
CA GLY A 68 -6.24 -26.44 0.53
C GLY A 68 -5.21 -26.05 1.59
N LYS A 69 -4.28 -26.96 1.90
CA LYS A 69 -3.16 -26.71 2.81
C LYS A 69 -1.96 -26.04 2.13
N LYS A 70 -1.90 -26.04 0.80
CA LYS A 70 -0.75 -25.54 0.05
C LYS A 70 -0.80 -24.01 -0.02
N LYS A 71 0.21 -23.35 0.53
CA LYS A 71 0.41 -21.90 0.50
C LYS A 71 1.68 -21.55 -0.26
N GLY A 72 1.73 -20.37 -0.88
CA GLY A 72 2.91 -19.93 -1.59
C GLY A 72 2.68 -18.67 -2.41
N PHE A 73 3.55 -18.46 -3.40
CA PHE A 73 3.53 -17.28 -4.25
C PHE A 73 3.49 -17.66 -5.74
N LEU A 74 2.74 -16.86 -6.50
CA LEU A 74 2.63 -16.95 -7.95
C LEU A 74 3.35 -15.78 -8.61
N ASP A 75 3.88 -15.99 -9.81
CA ASP A 75 4.32 -14.91 -10.70
C ASP A 75 3.12 -14.25 -11.44
N ASN A 76 3.41 -13.22 -12.23
CA ASN A 76 2.42 -12.47 -13.02
C ASN A 76 1.72 -13.31 -14.11
N GLU A 77 2.31 -14.45 -14.48
CA GLU A 77 1.80 -15.46 -15.40
C GLU A 77 0.95 -16.54 -14.68
N GLY A 78 1.00 -16.59 -13.35
CA GLY A 78 0.27 -17.53 -12.50
C GLY A 78 0.98 -18.86 -12.30
N ASN A 79 2.27 -18.92 -12.57
CA ASN A 79 3.09 -20.08 -12.23
C ASN A 79 3.43 -20.02 -10.75
N ILE A 80 3.41 -21.17 -10.08
CA ILE A 80 3.88 -21.29 -8.71
C ILE A 80 5.39 -21.09 -8.70
N VAL A 81 5.85 -20.06 -7.98
CA VAL A 81 7.27 -19.77 -7.80
C VAL A 81 7.82 -20.65 -6.68
N PHE A 82 7.20 -20.60 -5.51
CA PHE A 82 7.53 -21.49 -4.39
C PHE A 82 6.32 -21.70 -3.47
N THR A 83 6.40 -22.74 -2.65
CA THR A 83 5.41 -23.05 -1.61
C THR A 83 6.08 -23.40 -0.30
N SER A 84 5.44 -23.04 0.82
CA SER A 84 5.89 -23.37 2.18
C SER A 84 4.68 -23.34 3.12
N ASP A 85 4.70 -24.18 4.15
CA ASP A 85 3.67 -24.14 5.20
C ASP A 85 3.74 -22.85 6.05
N TYR A 86 4.92 -22.22 6.08
CA TYR A 86 5.21 -20.95 6.74
C TYR A 86 5.12 -19.74 5.79
N ALA A 87 4.81 -19.94 4.50
CA ALA A 87 4.67 -18.81 3.57
C ALA A 87 3.46 -17.96 3.98
N TRP A 88 3.74 -16.75 4.46
CA TRP A 88 2.77 -15.70 4.76
C TRP A 88 3.42 -14.33 4.57
N GLY A 89 2.61 -13.27 4.52
CA GLY A 89 3.08 -11.90 4.34
C GLY A 89 3.19 -11.49 2.88
N ARG A 90 3.90 -10.39 2.65
CA ARG A 90 4.02 -9.73 1.34
C ARG A 90 5.46 -9.41 1.07
N PHE A 91 5.87 -9.55 -0.19
CA PHE A 91 7.18 -9.05 -0.60
C PHE A 91 7.21 -7.52 -0.46
N SER A 92 8.33 -6.99 0.00
CA SER A 92 8.59 -5.56 0.03
C SER A 92 10.05 -5.38 -0.32
N ASP A 93 10.36 -4.41 -1.18
CA ASP A 93 11.74 -4.19 -1.63
C ASP A 93 12.41 -5.43 -2.27
N GLY A 94 11.61 -6.34 -2.84
CA GLY A 94 12.07 -7.59 -3.45
C GLY A 94 12.39 -8.72 -2.47
N LEU A 95 12.12 -8.54 -1.17
CA LEU A 95 12.35 -9.53 -0.12
C LEU A 95 11.08 -9.84 0.66
N LEU A 96 10.98 -11.06 1.18
CA LEU A 96 9.89 -11.49 2.07
C LEU A 96 10.47 -11.81 3.45
N ALA A 97 9.95 -11.15 4.50
CA ALA A 97 10.22 -11.55 5.88
C ALA A 97 9.65 -12.95 6.12
N PHE A 98 10.47 -13.87 6.61
CA PHE A 98 10.12 -15.28 6.71
C PHE A 98 10.66 -15.90 7.99
N GLU A 99 9.80 -16.60 8.72
CA GLU A 99 10.14 -17.32 9.93
C GLU A 99 9.70 -18.78 9.80
N ASP A 100 10.58 -19.69 10.20
CA ASP A 100 10.27 -21.10 10.36
C ASP A 100 10.89 -21.64 11.66
N GLU A 101 10.77 -22.95 11.91
CA GLU A 101 11.31 -23.62 13.11
C GLU A 101 12.83 -23.45 13.30
N THR A 102 13.55 -23.05 12.25
CA THR A 102 15.00 -22.86 12.29
C THR A 102 15.41 -21.40 12.51
N GLY A 103 14.46 -20.47 12.49
CA GLY A 103 14.65 -19.06 12.84
C GLY A 103 14.14 -18.07 11.78
N PHE A 104 14.72 -16.87 11.81
CA PHE A 104 14.35 -15.72 10.98
C PHE A 104 15.20 -15.55 9.72
N TYR A 105 14.54 -15.24 8.61
CA TYR A 105 15.14 -15.14 7.28
C TYR A 105 14.48 -14.05 6.43
N TYR A 106 15.18 -13.65 5.36
CA TYR A 106 14.54 -13.02 4.21
C TYR A 106 14.68 -13.87 2.97
N LEU A 107 13.56 -14.09 2.26
CA LEU A 107 13.52 -14.81 1.00
C LEU A 107 13.59 -13.85 -0.17
N ASN A 108 14.31 -14.23 -1.24
CA ASN A 108 14.22 -13.53 -2.52
C ASN A 108 12.96 -13.93 -3.29
N ASN A 109 12.75 -13.32 -4.45
CA ASN A 109 11.60 -13.59 -5.33
C ASN A 109 11.58 -15.00 -5.96
N LYS A 110 12.50 -15.90 -5.60
CA LYS A 110 12.48 -17.33 -5.95
C LYS A 110 12.17 -18.22 -4.73
N GLY A 111 11.98 -17.63 -3.55
CA GLY A 111 11.79 -18.35 -2.29
C GLY A 111 13.09 -18.84 -1.65
N GLU A 112 14.26 -18.38 -2.12
CA GLU A 112 15.55 -18.77 -1.57
C GLU A 112 15.89 -17.89 -0.35
N LYS A 113 16.33 -18.52 0.75
CA LYS A 113 16.83 -17.83 1.95
C LYS A 113 18.12 -17.08 1.60
N VAL A 114 18.03 -15.76 1.43
CA VAL A 114 19.17 -14.90 1.03
C VAL A 114 19.75 -14.09 2.19
N ILE A 115 18.96 -13.88 3.24
CA ILE A 115 19.45 -13.30 4.51
C ILE A 115 19.05 -14.26 5.62
N ASN A 116 20.02 -14.66 6.44
CA ASN A 116 19.84 -15.53 7.60
C ASN A 116 20.25 -14.73 8.85
N LEU A 117 19.30 -14.47 9.75
CA LEU A 117 19.59 -13.66 10.94
C LEU A 117 20.22 -14.43 12.10
N GLN A 118 20.34 -15.76 12.02
CA GLN A 118 21.15 -16.51 12.96
C GLN A 118 22.65 -16.18 12.81
N ASN A 119 23.05 -15.66 11.64
CA ASN A 119 24.42 -15.19 11.38
C ASN A 119 24.64 -13.72 11.74
N LEU A 120 23.58 -13.00 12.16
CA LEU A 120 23.67 -11.60 12.52
C LEU A 120 24.48 -11.46 13.81
N GLN A 121 25.46 -10.54 13.82
CA GLN A 121 26.24 -10.27 15.02
C GLN A 121 25.35 -9.57 16.07
N MET A 122 24.90 -10.32 17.08
CA MET A 122 23.99 -9.81 18.10
C MET A 122 24.73 -9.15 19.27
N PRO A 123 24.16 -8.11 19.89
CA PRO A 123 24.61 -7.64 21.20
C PRO A 123 24.56 -8.76 22.24
N LYS A 124 25.48 -8.72 23.21
CA LYS A 124 25.62 -9.77 24.23
C LYS A 124 24.33 -9.92 25.04
N GLY A 125 23.84 -11.15 25.16
CA GLY A 125 22.64 -11.47 25.95
C GLY A 125 21.32 -11.13 25.27
N LYS A 126 21.35 -10.78 23.98
CA LYS A 126 20.16 -10.48 23.18
C LYS A 126 19.86 -11.57 22.15
N GLU A 127 18.60 -11.68 21.77
CA GLU A 127 18.11 -12.52 20.67
C GLU A 127 17.09 -11.75 19.80
N VAL A 128 16.95 -12.16 18.54
CA VAL A 128 15.91 -11.61 17.66
C VAL A 128 14.55 -12.12 18.14
N SER A 129 13.60 -11.21 18.30
CA SER A 129 12.20 -11.55 18.63
C SER A 129 11.27 -11.40 17.43
N GLU A 130 11.53 -10.46 16.53
CA GLU A 130 10.69 -10.21 15.37
C GLU A 130 11.45 -9.51 14.24
N ILE A 131 11.02 -9.79 13.01
CA ILE A 131 11.57 -9.19 11.79
C ILE A 131 10.45 -8.50 11.00
N PHE A 132 10.77 -7.35 10.41
CA PHE A 132 9.80 -6.57 9.64
C PHE A 132 10.18 -6.55 8.16
N ASN A 133 9.22 -6.15 7.31
CA ASN A 133 9.44 -6.02 5.88
C ASN A 133 10.51 -4.97 5.57
N PHE A 134 11.30 -5.20 4.51
CA PHE A 134 12.21 -4.18 3.99
C PHE A 134 11.41 -2.99 3.44
N LYS A 135 11.83 -1.79 3.80
CA LYS A 135 11.35 -0.52 3.24
C LYS A 135 12.53 0.42 3.06
N ASP A 136 12.59 1.08 1.91
CA ASP A 136 13.72 1.94 1.52
C ASP A 136 15.09 1.27 1.75
N GLY A 137 15.19 -0.02 1.42
CA GLY A 137 16.40 -0.82 1.52
C GLY A 137 16.87 -1.17 2.93
N LEU A 138 16.11 -0.87 3.98
CA LEU A 138 16.38 -1.27 5.36
C LEU A 138 15.22 -2.09 5.92
N ALA A 139 15.52 -3.03 6.80
CA ALA A 139 14.51 -3.74 7.57
C ALA A 139 14.72 -3.51 9.05
N MET A 140 13.63 -3.18 9.74
CA MET A 140 13.61 -3.10 11.20
C MET A 140 13.70 -4.51 11.79
N ILE A 141 14.52 -4.65 12.82
CA ILE A 141 14.68 -5.89 13.59
C ILE A 141 14.43 -5.55 15.06
N ARG A 142 13.51 -6.28 15.69
CA ARG A 142 13.27 -6.19 17.13
C ARG A 142 14.07 -7.29 17.83
N ILE A 143 14.79 -6.89 18.87
CA ILE A 143 15.58 -7.79 19.71
C ILE A 143 15.14 -7.67 21.16
N LYS A 144 15.32 -8.74 21.92
CA LYS A 144 14.99 -8.81 23.34
C LYS A 144 16.10 -9.47 24.15
N ASP A 145 16.04 -9.33 25.48
CA ASP A 145 16.90 -10.11 26.38
C ASP A 145 16.59 -11.61 26.28
N VAL A 146 17.64 -12.43 26.24
CA VAL A 146 17.51 -13.90 26.18
C VAL A 146 16.76 -14.40 27.41
N GLY A 147 15.71 -15.20 27.18
CA GLY A 147 14.88 -15.76 28.24
C GLY A 147 13.78 -14.83 28.73
N PHE A 148 13.61 -13.65 28.12
CA PHE A 148 12.44 -12.82 28.34
C PHE A 148 11.22 -13.45 27.66
N ASP A 149 10.25 -13.85 28.47
CA ASP A 149 8.97 -14.38 28.02
C ASP A 149 7.96 -13.24 27.81
N ASP A 150 7.37 -13.24 26.63
CA ASP A 150 6.45 -12.21 26.13
C ASP A 150 5.03 -12.79 25.90
N SER A 151 4.70 -13.86 26.62
CA SER A 151 3.46 -14.61 26.45
C SER A 151 2.29 -14.14 27.34
N ASP A 152 2.42 -12.99 28.01
CA ASP A 152 1.52 -12.57 29.09
C ASP A 152 0.84 -11.21 28.82
N ASP A 153 0.03 -11.13 27.76
CA ASP A 153 -0.93 -10.03 27.58
C ASP A 153 -2.29 -10.58 27.09
N GLY A 154 -3.03 -11.16 28.03
CA GLY A 154 -4.46 -11.35 27.86
C GLY A 154 -5.14 -10.03 27.44
N ASN A 155 -5.80 -10.05 26.27
CA ASN A 155 -6.65 -8.98 25.77
C ASN A 155 -5.99 -7.61 25.55
N SER A 156 -4.93 -7.56 24.75
CA SER A 156 -4.77 -6.41 23.87
C SER A 156 -4.52 -6.87 22.43
N CYS A 157 -5.61 -6.95 21.68
CA CYS A 157 -5.52 -6.80 20.23
C CYS A 157 -5.12 -5.34 20.01
N VAL A 158 -3.81 -5.05 20.09
CA VAL A 158 -3.27 -3.75 19.74
C VAL A 158 -3.30 -3.71 18.23
N ILE A 159 -4.34 -3.07 17.72
CA ILE A 159 -4.47 -2.75 16.31
C ILE A 159 -3.22 -1.96 15.92
N PHE A 160 -2.54 -2.44 14.87
CA PHE A 160 -1.46 -1.78 14.16
C PHE A 160 -1.63 -0.25 14.14
N ALA A 161 -0.88 0.41 14.99
CA ALA A 161 -0.25 1.67 14.63
C ALA A 161 1.23 1.40 14.83
N GLU A 162 2.06 1.72 13.84
CA GLU A 162 3.52 1.55 13.85
C GLU A 162 4.22 2.40 14.94
N ASN A 163 3.55 2.78 16.04
CA ASN A 163 3.86 3.97 16.82
C ASN A 163 3.52 3.93 18.32
N VAL A 164 3.50 2.79 19.02
CA VAL A 164 3.52 2.80 20.51
C VAL A 164 4.23 1.58 21.10
N ASN A 165 5.24 1.82 21.93
CA ASN A 165 5.88 0.80 22.76
C ASN A 165 5.04 0.56 24.03
N LEU A 166 4.64 -0.69 24.31
CA LEU A 166 3.88 -1.04 25.51
C LEU A 166 4.74 -1.49 26.69
N TYR A 167 6.05 -1.73 26.51
CA TYR A 167 6.96 -2.09 27.60
C TYR A 167 8.36 -1.51 27.37
N PRO A 168 8.73 -0.41 28.05
CA PRO A 168 10.02 0.27 27.85
C PRO A 168 11.23 -0.53 28.35
N ASP A 169 11.02 -1.65 29.07
CA ASP A 169 12.09 -2.50 29.56
C ASP A 169 12.13 -3.79 28.73
N ASN A 170 13.28 -4.05 28.09
CA ASN A 170 13.72 -5.31 27.44
C ASN A 170 13.61 -5.42 25.91
N TRP A 171 12.95 -4.51 25.19
CA TRP A 171 12.99 -4.49 23.72
C TRP A 171 13.88 -3.39 23.17
N TYR A 172 14.59 -3.74 22.09
CA TYR A 172 15.44 -2.81 21.36
C TYR A 172 15.23 -2.99 19.87
N TYR A 173 15.29 -1.89 19.13
CA TYR A 173 15.10 -1.88 17.69
C TYR A 173 16.35 -1.39 17.00
N GLY A 174 16.71 -2.05 15.90
CA GLY A 174 17.75 -1.62 14.98
C GLY A 174 17.34 -1.88 13.55
N PHE A 175 18.20 -1.54 12.60
CA PHE A 175 17.93 -1.73 11.18
C PHE A 175 19.08 -2.44 10.48
N ILE A 176 18.73 -3.45 9.68
CA ILE A 176 19.68 -4.15 8.82
C ILE A 176 19.56 -3.70 7.38
N ASP A 177 20.65 -3.79 6.64
CA ASP A 177 20.66 -3.63 5.19
C ASP A 177 20.36 -4.95 4.44
N LYS A 178 20.27 -4.88 3.11
CA LYS A 178 20.04 -6.07 2.26
C LYS A 178 21.19 -7.07 2.22
N SER A 179 22.34 -6.74 2.84
CA SER A 179 23.45 -7.67 3.03
C SER A 179 23.29 -8.48 4.32
N GLY A 180 22.31 -8.15 5.16
CA GLY A 180 22.08 -8.79 6.46
C GLY A 180 22.96 -8.25 7.57
N ASN A 181 23.52 -7.04 7.43
CA ASN A 181 24.33 -6.42 8.47
C ASN A 181 23.56 -5.27 9.13
N TRP A 182 23.85 -5.00 10.40
CA TRP A 182 23.37 -3.79 11.06
C TRP A 182 23.85 -2.55 10.31
N LYS A 183 22.89 -1.76 9.83
CA LYS A 183 23.10 -0.41 9.35
C LYS A 183 22.95 0.59 10.50
N ILE A 184 22.01 0.30 11.40
CA ILE A 184 21.71 1.06 12.61
C ILE A 184 21.64 0.05 13.73
N GLU A 185 22.55 0.18 14.70
CA GLU A 185 22.66 -0.76 15.81
C GLU A 185 21.39 -0.75 16.66
N PRO A 186 21.03 -1.88 17.28
CA PRO A 186 19.76 -2.02 17.99
C PRO A 186 19.81 -1.38 19.39
N GLU A 187 19.81 -0.06 19.41
CA GLU A 187 19.85 0.79 20.61
C GLU A 187 18.60 1.66 20.77
N LEU A 188 17.60 1.50 19.89
CA LEU A 188 16.39 2.32 19.88
C LEU A 188 15.34 1.71 20.83
N GLU A 189 14.67 2.58 21.59
CA GLU A 189 13.60 2.24 22.54
C GLU A 189 12.27 1.95 21.81
N SER A 190 12.08 2.57 20.63
CA SER A 190 10.94 2.37 19.73
C SER A 190 11.32 2.81 18.32
N ALA A 191 10.69 2.24 17.29
CA ALA A 191 10.88 2.64 15.91
C ALA A 191 9.68 2.28 15.02
N THR A 192 9.37 3.14 14.05
CA THR A 192 8.53 2.78 12.89
C THR A 192 9.37 2.07 11.83
N THR A 193 8.73 1.40 10.87
CA THR A 193 9.43 1.06 9.63
C THR A 193 9.84 2.33 8.87
N PHE A 194 10.83 2.21 7.96
CA PHE A 194 11.18 3.32 7.10
C PHE A 194 10.03 3.62 6.14
N ASN A 195 9.60 4.87 6.07
CA ASN A 195 8.68 5.36 5.06
C ASN A 195 9.24 6.68 4.50
N ASP A 196 9.41 6.71 3.18
CA ASP A 196 10.08 7.81 2.47
C ASP A 196 11.41 8.25 3.13
N SER A 197 12.28 7.28 3.37
CA SER A 197 13.63 7.43 3.92
C SER A 197 13.72 7.99 5.36
N ILE A 198 12.60 8.05 6.08
CA ILE A 198 12.55 8.42 7.49
C ILE A 198 11.89 7.30 8.31
N SER A 199 12.41 7.06 9.51
CA SER A 199 11.74 6.32 10.57
C SER A 199 11.54 7.26 11.77
N ILE A 200 10.41 7.15 12.47
CA ILE A 200 10.20 7.85 13.74
C ILE A 200 10.66 6.93 14.85
N VAL A 201 11.59 7.40 15.67
CA VAL A 201 12.25 6.58 16.69
C VAL A 201 12.27 7.27 18.04
N GLU A 202 12.30 6.47 19.09
CA GLU A 202 12.57 6.93 20.45
C GLU A 202 13.94 6.44 20.91
N GLN A 203 14.72 7.36 21.47
CA GLN A 203 16.03 7.05 22.06
C GLN A 203 16.33 8.04 23.18
N ASN A 204 16.84 7.57 24.32
CA ASN A 204 17.18 8.43 25.46
C ASN A 204 16.01 9.34 25.91
N LYS A 205 14.77 8.82 25.88
CA LYS A 205 13.54 9.58 26.19
C LYS A 205 13.25 10.76 25.26
N GLY A 206 13.88 10.83 24.09
CA GLY A 206 13.59 11.79 23.04
C GLY A 206 13.00 11.11 21.80
N THR A 207 12.22 11.85 21.02
CA THR A 207 11.68 11.41 19.74
C THR A 207 12.45 12.06 18.59
N TYR A 208 12.83 11.27 17.58
CA TYR A 208 13.66 11.71 16.47
C TYR A 208 13.12 11.21 15.13
N PHE A 209 13.37 11.96 14.08
CA PHE A 209 13.42 11.42 12.74
C PHE A 209 14.79 10.79 12.51
N LEU A 210 14.79 9.49 12.26
CA LEU A 210 15.96 8.70 11.91
C LEU A 210 16.09 8.64 10.39
N THR A 211 17.21 9.13 9.86
CA THR A 211 17.54 8.98 8.43
C THR A 211 18.11 7.60 8.15
N ARG A 212 18.09 7.17 6.89
CA ARG A 212 18.72 5.90 6.45
C ARG A 212 20.23 5.82 6.72
N ASN A 213 20.88 6.96 6.94
CA ASN A 213 22.31 7.02 7.28
C ASN A 213 22.57 6.86 8.77
N GLY A 214 21.53 6.88 9.61
CA GLY A 214 21.63 6.83 11.07
C GLY A 214 21.60 8.21 11.74
N ASP A 215 21.35 9.29 10.99
CA ASP A 215 21.27 10.63 11.58
C ASP A 215 19.96 10.80 12.35
N LEU A 216 20.04 11.32 13.56
CA LEU A 216 18.89 11.64 14.40
C LEU A 216 18.58 13.13 14.32
N ILE A 217 17.39 13.46 13.84
CA ILE A 217 16.88 14.84 13.76
C ILE A 217 15.81 15.00 14.84
N PRO A 218 16.03 15.86 15.86
CA PRO A 218 15.05 16.06 16.92
C PRO A 218 13.71 16.56 16.39
N VAL A 219 12.61 15.96 16.86
CA VAL A 219 11.26 16.42 16.52
C VAL A 219 10.76 17.34 17.62
N GLN A 220 10.18 18.49 17.25
CA GLN A 220 9.62 19.44 18.22
C GLN A 220 8.31 18.93 18.85
N ASN A 221 7.52 18.18 18.09
CA ASN A 221 6.25 17.59 18.52
C ASN A 221 6.26 16.09 18.26
N LYS A 222 6.06 15.30 19.32
CA LYS A 222 6.04 13.83 19.24
C LYS A 222 4.83 13.26 18.48
N ASN A 223 3.76 14.05 18.31
CA ASN A 223 2.56 13.59 17.64
C ASN A 223 2.64 13.88 16.14
N VAL A 224 3.40 13.03 15.44
CA VAL A 224 3.61 13.09 14.00
C VAL A 224 3.19 11.76 13.36
N GLY A 225 2.51 11.84 12.22
CA GLY A 225 2.12 10.69 11.42
C GLY A 225 3.28 10.16 10.59
N GLU A 226 3.01 9.11 9.81
CA GLU A 226 3.99 8.57 8.86
C GLU A 226 4.35 9.59 7.77
N TYR A 227 5.58 9.47 7.27
CA TYR A 227 6.02 10.24 6.12
C TYR A 227 5.41 9.71 4.83
N ALA A 228 4.96 10.62 3.99
CA ALA A 228 4.62 10.34 2.60
C ALA A 228 5.15 11.48 1.73
N GLU A 229 5.90 11.13 0.68
CA GLU A 229 6.41 12.06 -0.34
C GLU A 229 7.12 13.33 0.19
N GLY A 230 7.84 13.20 1.29
CA GLY A 230 8.69 14.23 1.87
C GLY A 230 8.16 14.83 3.15
N PHE A 231 6.92 14.49 3.53
CA PHE A 231 6.19 15.18 4.57
C PHE A 231 5.48 14.22 5.53
N ALA A 232 5.43 14.60 6.80
CA ALA A 232 4.57 13.99 7.80
C ALA A 232 3.51 14.99 8.26
N ILE A 233 2.37 14.48 8.74
CA ILE A 233 1.36 15.30 9.39
C ILE A 233 1.75 15.46 10.86
N GLU A 234 1.85 16.70 11.32
CA GLU A 234 1.97 17.04 12.74
C GLU A 234 0.58 17.36 13.31
N TYR A 235 0.23 16.68 14.40
CA TYR A 235 -1.04 16.86 15.09
C TYR A 235 -0.88 17.77 16.31
N THR A 236 -1.68 18.82 16.39
CA THR A 236 -1.69 19.78 17.50
C THR A 236 -3.13 20.06 17.95
N ASP A 237 -3.28 20.71 19.10
CA ASP A 237 -4.59 21.19 19.57
C ASP A 237 -5.20 22.26 18.65
N ASP A 238 -4.35 23.01 17.93
CA ASP A 238 -4.75 24.08 17.01
C ASP A 238 -5.03 23.59 15.58
N GLY A 239 -4.78 22.31 15.31
CA GLY A 239 -5.01 21.68 14.00
C GLY A 239 -3.84 20.85 13.47
N TYR A 240 -3.95 20.52 12.19
CA TYR A 240 -3.06 19.63 11.46
C TYR A 240 -2.08 20.48 10.64
N TYR A 241 -0.79 20.18 10.73
CA TYR A 241 0.29 20.84 9.99
C TYR A 241 1.09 19.80 9.21
N PHE A 242 1.88 20.24 8.23
CA PHE A 242 2.79 19.38 7.48
C PHE A 242 4.22 19.76 7.78
N VAL A 243 5.05 18.78 8.16
CA VAL A 243 6.47 18.94 8.46
C VAL A 243 7.32 18.21 7.44
N ASN A 244 8.40 18.84 6.99
CA ASN A 244 9.37 18.23 6.08
C ASN A 244 10.35 17.31 6.83
N LYS A 245 11.25 16.64 6.10
CA LYS A 245 12.31 15.76 6.67
C LYS A 245 13.30 16.46 7.61
N GLN A 246 13.30 17.80 7.67
CA GLN A 246 14.10 18.59 8.61
C GLN A 246 13.29 18.98 9.87
N GLY A 247 12.05 18.51 9.99
CA GLY A 247 11.13 18.85 11.08
C GLY A 247 10.58 20.26 11.01
N GLN A 248 10.63 20.91 9.84
CA GLN A 248 10.12 22.26 9.64
C GLN A 248 8.73 22.21 9.03
N ARG A 249 7.80 23.02 9.56
CA ARG A 249 6.49 23.21 8.95
C ARG A 249 6.63 23.86 7.58
N ILE A 250 5.86 23.39 6.60
CA ILE A 250 5.83 23.99 5.26
C ILE A 250 4.82 25.14 5.13
N SER A 251 3.93 25.29 6.12
CA SER A 251 2.94 26.37 6.19
C SER A 251 2.64 26.72 7.65
N ASP A 252 2.37 28.00 7.90
CA ASP A 252 1.89 28.50 9.20
C ASP A 252 0.38 28.28 9.39
N GLN A 253 -0.34 27.91 8.33
CA GLN A 253 -1.78 27.63 8.38
C GLN A 253 -2.02 26.22 8.93
N GLY A 254 -2.75 26.12 10.05
CA GLY A 254 -3.32 24.87 10.53
C GLY A 254 -4.60 24.50 9.80
N PHE A 255 -4.83 23.20 9.61
CA PHE A 255 -6.05 22.66 8.99
C PHE A 255 -6.91 21.89 10.00
N GLN A 256 -8.23 21.80 9.75
CA GLN A 256 -9.14 21.03 10.62
C GLN A 256 -8.85 19.52 10.55
N ARG A 257 -8.50 19.05 9.35
CA ARG A 257 -8.04 17.68 9.04
C ARG A 257 -7.11 17.73 7.84
N ALA A 258 -6.28 16.70 7.73
CA ALA A 258 -5.37 16.52 6.60
C ALA A 258 -5.20 15.03 6.30
N ASN A 259 -5.01 14.71 5.02
CA ASN A 259 -4.50 13.42 4.56
C ASN A 259 -3.01 13.56 4.19
N SER A 260 -2.31 12.43 4.13
CA SER A 260 -0.90 12.39 3.72
C SER A 260 -0.72 12.86 2.28
N PHE A 261 0.49 13.30 1.96
CA PHE A 261 0.83 13.63 0.57
C PHE A 261 0.80 12.37 -0.30
N SER A 262 0.16 12.49 -1.46
CA SER A 262 0.22 11.49 -2.52
C SER A 262 0.17 12.17 -3.87
N ASN A 263 1.04 11.74 -4.78
CA ASN A 263 1.23 12.31 -6.11
C ASN A 263 1.43 13.85 -6.05
N GLY A 264 2.17 14.35 -5.07
CA GLY A 264 2.53 15.76 -4.86
C GLY A 264 1.40 16.65 -4.35
N MET A 265 0.30 16.06 -3.86
CA MET A 265 -0.87 16.78 -3.34
C MET A 265 -1.30 16.20 -2.00
N ALA A 266 -1.84 17.02 -1.12
CA ALA A 266 -2.48 16.54 0.12
C ALA A 266 -3.89 17.14 0.25
N ALA A 267 -4.85 16.31 0.64
CA ALA A 267 -6.20 16.77 0.93
C ALA A 267 -6.24 17.45 2.30
N VAL A 268 -6.85 18.63 2.38
CA VAL A 268 -6.97 19.40 3.63
C VAL A 268 -8.40 19.88 3.83
N GLN A 269 -8.86 19.91 5.09
CA GLN A 269 -10.19 20.38 5.45
C GLN A 269 -10.15 21.80 6.02
N ILE A 270 -10.99 22.67 5.47
CA ILE A 270 -11.23 24.05 5.88
C ILE A 270 -12.73 24.29 5.82
N ASP A 271 -13.32 24.81 6.90
CA ASP A 271 -14.76 25.07 7.02
C ASP A 271 -15.64 23.88 6.58
N ASP A 272 -15.32 22.68 7.09
CA ASP A 272 -15.99 21.39 6.81
C ASP A 272 -15.91 20.88 5.36
N LYS A 273 -15.25 21.61 4.46
CA LYS A 273 -15.03 21.21 3.07
C LYS A 273 -13.58 20.87 2.82
N TRP A 274 -13.36 19.97 1.86
CA TRP A 274 -12.04 19.53 1.47
C TRP A 274 -11.57 20.25 0.22
N GLY A 275 -10.33 20.72 0.29
CA GLY A 275 -9.52 21.21 -0.81
C GLY A 275 -8.20 20.46 -0.88
N PHE A 276 -7.26 20.96 -1.66
CA PHE A 276 -5.94 20.33 -1.80
C PHE A 276 -4.83 21.37 -1.80
N ILE A 277 -3.74 21.02 -1.13
CA ILE A 277 -2.47 21.77 -1.14
C ILE A 277 -1.43 21.06 -2.01
N ASP A 278 -0.47 21.83 -2.50
CA ASP A 278 0.76 21.31 -3.09
C ASP A 278 1.88 21.14 -2.04
N THR A 279 3.06 20.69 -2.46
CA THR A 279 4.23 20.47 -1.59
C THR A 279 4.85 21.76 -1.02
N SER A 280 4.41 22.93 -1.48
CA SER A 280 4.78 24.22 -0.87
C SER A 280 3.85 24.60 0.29
N GLY A 281 2.77 23.84 0.52
CA GLY A 281 1.72 24.17 1.48
C GLY A 281 0.63 25.09 0.91
N SER A 282 0.68 25.40 -0.40
CA SER A 282 -0.25 26.34 -1.04
C SER A 282 -1.53 25.64 -1.49
N ILE A 283 -2.69 26.21 -1.16
CA ILE A 283 -3.99 25.71 -1.61
C ILE A 283 -4.10 25.84 -3.14
N THR A 284 -4.08 24.70 -3.83
CA THR A 284 -4.20 24.61 -5.30
C THR A 284 -5.65 24.35 -5.73
N ILE A 285 -6.40 23.59 -4.93
CA ILE A 285 -7.83 23.35 -5.16
C ILE A 285 -8.60 23.88 -3.94
N GLN A 286 -9.44 24.88 -4.16
CA GLN A 286 -10.22 25.52 -3.10
C GLN A 286 -11.18 24.53 -2.42
N PRO A 287 -11.36 24.60 -1.09
CA PRO A 287 -12.28 23.76 -0.35
C PRO A 287 -13.71 23.87 -0.87
N LYS A 288 -14.22 22.81 -1.47
CA LYS A 288 -15.61 22.74 -1.96
C LYS A 288 -16.14 21.32 -2.13
N TYR A 289 -15.30 20.32 -1.88
CA TYR A 289 -15.60 18.91 -2.10
C TYR A 289 -15.68 18.15 -0.78
N TYR A 290 -16.14 16.91 -0.88
CA TYR A 290 -15.82 15.83 0.04
C TYR A 290 -14.84 14.90 -0.68
N VAL A 291 -13.66 14.68 -0.10
CA VAL A 291 -12.63 13.83 -0.73
C VAL A 291 -12.95 12.36 -0.47
N ARG A 292 -12.83 11.54 -1.52
CA ARG A 292 -13.16 10.10 -1.48
C ARG A 292 -11.93 9.21 -1.64
N SER A 293 -10.84 9.73 -2.20
CA SER A 293 -9.54 9.07 -2.30
C SER A 293 -8.41 10.10 -2.34
N ASP A 294 -7.20 9.70 -1.96
CA ASP A 294 -6.02 10.52 -2.20
C ASP A 294 -5.70 10.59 -3.71
N PHE A 295 -4.78 11.47 -4.09
CA PHE A 295 -4.34 11.53 -5.48
C PHE A 295 -3.55 10.28 -5.85
N SER A 296 -3.94 9.62 -6.95
CA SER A 296 -3.19 8.53 -7.56
C SER A 296 -3.20 8.68 -9.08
N GLU A 297 -2.05 8.48 -9.71
CA GLU A 297 -1.83 8.71 -11.16
C GLU A 297 -2.25 10.12 -11.64
N GLY A 298 -2.19 11.09 -10.73
CA GLY A 298 -2.61 12.48 -10.96
C GLY A 298 -4.13 12.70 -11.01
N LEU A 299 -4.94 11.76 -10.54
CA LEU A 299 -6.39 11.88 -10.39
C LEU A 299 -6.83 11.59 -8.95
N THR A 300 -7.95 12.15 -8.52
CA THR A 300 -8.59 11.85 -7.23
C THR A 300 -10.11 11.82 -7.41
N ALA A 301 -10.78 10.95 -6.65
CA ALA A 301 -12.24 10.93 -6.58
C ALA A 301 -12.76 11.95 -5.56
N VAL A 302 -13.73 12.76 -5.97
CA VAL A 302 -14.38 13.79 -5.13
C VAL A 302 -15.90 13.70 -5.21
N SER A 303 -16.58 14.12 -4.15
CA SER A 303 -18.04 14.21 -4.05
C SER A 303 -18.50 15.64 -3.77
N LEU A 304 -19.73 15.97 -4.18
CA LEU A 304 -20.41 17.24 -3.85
C LEU A 304 -21.21 17.17 -2.55
N GLU A 305 -21.53 15.97 -2.07
CA GLU A 305 -22.41 15.73 -0.91
C GLU A 305 -21.66 14.97 0.19
N SER A 306 -21.91 15.32 1.47
CA SER A 306 -21.31 14.64 2.63
C SER A 306 -21.99 13.30 2.81
N ASP A 307 -21.27 12.21 2.53
CA ASP A 307 -21.81 10.86 2.68
C ASP A 307 -22.28 10.58 4.11
N THR A 308 -23.51 10.08 4.24
CA THR A 308 -23.87 9.17 5.34
C THR A 308 -24.72 8.04 4.76
N ILE A 309 -24.12 6.85 4.66
CA ILE A 309 -24.76 5.61 4.19
C ILE A 309 -26.04 5.30 5.01
N SER A 310 -26.10 5.77 6.26
CA SER A 310 -27.25 5.64 7.16
C SER A 310 -28.54 6.29 6.64
N ASN A 311 -28.47 7.20 5.66
CA ASN A 311 -29.62 7.96 5.16
C ASN A 311 -30.06 7.55 3.75
N GLY A 312 -29.51 6.46 3.18
CA GLY A 312 -29.79 6.09 1.79
C GLY A 312 -29.22 7.09 0.76
N GLY A 313 -28.12 7.77 1.12
CA GLY A 313 -27.51 8.86 0.36
C GLY A 313 -27.18 8.53 -1.10
N SER A 314 -27.30 9.54 -1.97
CA SER A 314 -26.92 9.48 -3.38
C SER A 314 -25.47 9.93 -3.50
N PHE A 315 -24.56 9.03 -3.87
CA PHE A 315 -23.17 9.39 -4.14
C PHE A 315 -23.10 10.19 -5.44
N ILE A 316 -22.62 11.42 -5.44
CA ILE A 316 -22.37 12.17 -6.68
C ILE A 316 -20.87 12.38 -6.78
N GLU A 317 -20.20 11.43 -7.42
CA GLU A 317 -18.74 11.40 -7.48
C GLU A 317 -18.20 11.66 -8.88
N ALA A 318 -17.03 12.27 -8.95
CA ALA A 318 -16.25 12.55 -10.16
C ALA A 318 -14.77 12.25 -9.93
N PHE A 319 -13.98 12.14 -11.01
CA PHE A 319 -12.54 12.28 -10.93
C PHE A 319 -12.09 13.65 -11.41
N ILE A 320 -11.21 14.29 -10.65
CA ILE A 320 -10.56 15.55 -11.02
C ILE A 320 -9.04 15.39 -11.14
N ASP A 321 -8.42 16.25 -11.95
CA ASP A 321 -6.96 16.38 -12.01
C ASP A 321 -6.40 17.29 -10.89
N LYS A 322 -5.07 17.41 -10.83
CA LYS A 322 -4.38 18.28 -9.85
C LYS A 322 -4.70 19.77 -9.95
N ASN A 323 -5.33 20.22 -11.04
CA ASN A 323 -5.80 21.58 -11.24
C ASN A 323 -7.30 21.73 -10.91
N GLY A 324 -7.95 20.68 -10.42
CA GLY A 324 -9.38 20.64 -10.16
C GLY A 324 -10.26 20.55 -11.40
N ARG A 325 -9.70 20.18 -12.57
CA ARG A 325 -10.48 19.95 -13.79
C ARG A 325 -11.12 18.59 -13.75
N GLU A 326 -12.39 18.54 -14.12
CA GLU A 326 -13.12 17.29 -14.26
C GLU A 326 -12.53 16.44 -15.41
N VAL A 327 -12.19 15.19 -15.11
CA VAL A 327 -11.67 14.21 -16.07
C VAL A 327 -12.70 13.12 -16.32
N ILE A 328 -13.37 12.64 -15.25
CA ILE A 328 -14.52 11.74 -15.34
C ILE A 328 -15.69 12.45 -14.66
N PRO A 329 -16.81 12.66 -15.35
CA PRO A 329 -17.87 13.54 -14.90
C PRO A 329 -18.64 13.02 -13.70
N PHE A 330 -19.21 13.97 -12.94
CA PHE A 330 -20.05 13.67 -11.80
C PHE A 330 -21.17 12.69 -12.16
N LYS A 331 -21.21 11.56 -11.45
CA LYS A 331 -22.18 10.50 -11.68
C LYS A 331 -22.86 10.09 -10.38
N ARG A 332 -24.20 10.04 -10.43
CA ARG A 332 -25.03 9.62 -9.31
C ARG A 332 -24.88 8.13 -9.02
N ASN A 333 -24.96 7.80 -7.73
CA ASN A 333 -24.94 6.45 -7.16
C ASN A 333 -23.68 5.66 -7.51
N VAL A 334 -22.56 6.36 -7.69
CA VAL A 334 -21.26 5.72 -7.94
C VAL A 334 -20.32 6.01 -6.80
N ASP A 335 -19.62 4.96 -6.37
CA ASP A 335 -18.53 5.01 -5.42
C ASP A 335 -17.25 4.51 -6.12
N TYR A 336 -16.29 5.41 -6.27
CA TYR A 336 -15.01 5.16 -6.92
C TYR A 336 -13.91 4.88 -5.90
N GLY A 337 -13.08 3.87 -6.20
CA GLY A 337 -11.75 3.74 -5.62
C GLY A 337 -10.73 4.60 -6.37
N GLU A 338 -9.50 4.62 -5.88
CA GLU A 338 -8.39 5.29 -6.55
C GLU A 338 -7.99 4.61 -7.88
N PHE A 339 -7.27 5.36 -8.72
CA PHE A 339 -6.59 4.79 -9.88
C PHE A 339 -5.37 3.98 -9.43
N LYS A 340 -5.17 2.81 -10.03
CA LYS A 340 -3.97 2.00 -9.87
C LYS A 340 -3.65 1.28 -11.18
N ASN A 341 -2.41 1.38 -11.63
CA ASN A 341 -1.90 0.89 -12.90
C ASN A 341 -2.74 1.24 -14.15
N GLY A 342 -3.50 2.34 -14.12
CA GLY A 342 -4.32 2.85 -15.23
C GLY A 342 -5.82 2.56 -15.16
N LEU A 343 -6.29 1.76 -14.18
CA LEU A 343 -7.73 1.54 -13.96
C LEU A 343 -8.14 1.95 -12.54
N ALA A 344 -9.38 2.38 -12.39
CA ALA A 344 -10.03 2.60 -11.10
C ALA A 344 -11.19 1.61 -10.92
N LYS A 345 -11.28 1.01 -9.73
CA LYS A 345 -12.43 0.19 -9.33
C LYS A 345 -13.60 1.11 -8.99
N GLY A 346 -14.83 0.68 -9.27
CA GLY A 346 -16.01 1.40 -8.81
C GLY A 346 -17.23 0.51 -8.60
N ARG A 347 -18.20 1.05 -7.87
CA ARG A 347 -19.51 0.44 -7.60
C ARG A 347 -20.60 1.38 -8.05
N LEU A 348 -21.49 0.92 -8.93
CA LEU A 348 -22.70 1.64 -9.33
C LEU A 348 -23.92 0.99 -8.66
N PHE A 349 -24.49 1.65 -7.66
CA PHE A 349 -25.66 1.15 -6.93
C PHE A 349 -26.92 1.23 -7.79
N ILE A 350 -27.69 0.13 -7.85
CA ILE A 350 -28.86 -0.01 -8.72
C ILE A 350 -30.12 0.30 -7.91
N TYR A 351 -30.92 1.24 -8.41
CA TYR A 351 -32.19 1.67 -7.82
C TYR A 351 -33.37 1.33 -8.72
N SER A 352 -34.52 1.04 -8.11
CA SER A 352 -35.83 0.89 -8.77
C SER A 352 -36.85 1.68 -7.96
N ASP A 353 -37.65 2.52 -8.62
CA ASP A 353 -38.69 3.34 -7.98
C ASP A 353 -38.17 4.15 -6.77
N GLY A 354 -36.96 4.70 -6.90
CA GLY A 354 -36.30 5.51 -5.86
C GLY A 354 -35.75 4.70 -4.69
N ARG A 355 -35.79 3.36 -4.72
CA ARG A 355 -35.26 2.48 -3.67
C ARG A 355 -34.08 1.67 -4.16
N TYR A 356 -33.06 1.56 -3.31
CA TYR A 356 -31.92 0.69 -3.57
C TYR A 356 -32.38 -0.77 -3.65
N THR A 357 -31.96 -1.47 -4.71
CA THR A 357 -32.44 -2.83 -5.01
C THR A 357 -31.69 -3.92 -4.22
N GLY A 358 -30.64 -3.56 -3.47
CA GLY A 358 -29.70 -4.52 -2.92
C GLY A 358 -28.66 -5.03 -3.93
N PHE A 359 -28.65 -4.48 -5.15
CA PHE A 359 -27.69 -4.83 -6.19
C PHE A 359 -26.85 -3.63 -6.58
N TYR A 360 -25.59 -3.89 -6.90
CA TYR A 360 -24.70 -2.91 -7.53
C TYR A 360 -23.98 -3.56 -8.71
N GLU A 361 -23.55 -2.74 -9.65
CA GLU A 361 -22.60 -3.14 -10.68
C GLU A 361 -21.19 -2.81 -10.18
N LEU A 362 -20.38 -3.84 -9.94
CA LEU A 362 -18.95 -3.68 -9.75
C LEU A 362 -18.30 -3.48 -11.11
N PHE A 363 -17.36 -2.56 -11.23
CA PHE A 363 -16.69 -2.31 -12.51
C PHE A 363 -15.26 -1.81 -12.36
N TYR A 364 -14.52 -1.85 -13.46
CA TYR A 364 -13.27 -1.13 -13.67
C TYR A 364 -13.42 -0.15 -14.83
N ILE A 365 -12.92 1.07 -14.66
CA ILE A 365 -12.84 2.09 -15.72
C ILE A 365 -11.40 2.49 -15.97
N ASN A 366 -11.10 2.89 -17.20
CA ASN A 366 -9.83 3.53 -17.53
C ASN A 366 -9.88 5.04 -17.25
N ARG A 367 -8.76 5.73 -17.49
CA ARG A 367 -8.60 7.18 -17.27
C ARG A 367 -9.50 8.08 -18.13
N LYS A 368 -10.17 7.53 -19.15
CA LYS A 368 -11.18 8.24 -19.96
C LYS A 368 -12.61 8.01 -19.44
N GLY A 369 -12.78 7.23 -18.38
CA GLY A 369 -14.09 6.81 -17.87
C GLY A 369 -14.72 5.66 -18.66
N GLU A 370 -13.99 5.04 -19.59
CA GLU A 370 -14.48 3.90 -20.37
C GLU A 370 -14.45 2.65 -19.49
N LYS A 371 -15.57 1.95 -19.40
CA LYS A 371 -15.71 0.71 -18.64
C LYS A 371 -14.98 -0.43 -19.36
N ILE A 372 -14.05 -1.05 -18.64
CA ILE A 372 -13.19 -2.14 -19.13
C ILE A 372 -13.74 -3.50 -18.72
N TRP A 373 -14.31 -3.60 -17.52
CA TRP A 373 -14.90 -4.81 -16.98
C TRP A 373 -16.07 -4.44 -16.05
N SER A 374 -17.06 -5.31 -15.95
CA SER A 374 -18.14 -5.16 -14.97
C SER A 374 -18.86 -6.45 -14.65
N GLU A 375 -19.41 -6.51 -13.45
CA GLU A 375 -20.27 -7.59 -12.99
C GLU A 375 -21.37 -7.07 -12.05
N LYS A 376 -22.58 -7.60 -12.21
CA LYS A 376 -23.68 -7.30 -11.29
C LYS A 376 -23.59 -8.19 -10.07
N VAL A 377 -23.54 -7.59 -8.89
CA VAL A 377 -23.37 -8.25 -7.59
C VAL A 377 -24.56 -7.92 -6.69
N LYS A 378 -24.96 -8.87 -5.85
CA LYS A 378 -25.94 -8.67 -4.78
C LYS A 378 -25.18 -8.41 -3.49
N GLN A 379 -25.57 -7.35 -2.77
CA GLN A 379 -24.99 -7.00 -1.47
C GLN A 379 -25.36 -8.01 -0.38
#